data_AF-A0A1N7PFS7-F1
#
_entry.id   AF-A0A1N7PFS7-F1
#
_cell.length_a   1.000
_cell.length_b   1.000
_cell.length_c   1.000
_cell.angle_alpha   90.00
_cell.angle_beta   90.00
_cell.angle_gamma   90.00
#
_symmetry.space_group_name_H-M   'P 1'
#
loop_
_entity.id
_entity.type
_entity.pdbx_description
1 polymer ?
#
loop_
_entity_poly.entity_id
_entity_poly.type
_entity_poly.pdbx_seq_one_letter_code
_entity_poly.pdbx_strand_id
1 'polypeptide(L)'
;MFRGVNQINLDVKGRMAIPARYRDQISVQCAGHLVLTIDTEERCLLLYPIDEWDIIQAKIDALPSLNPVARRLQRLLVGHASDLDMDSHGRLLIPALLRDYAGLDKKTILLGQGRKFEIWDESNWNTTRDRYLQEVEGEALPEALLNLSL
;
A
#
# COMPACT_ATOMS: atom_id res chain seq x y z
N MET A 1 8.49 -10.82 -5.80
CA MET A 1 8.14 -10.37 -4.43
C MET A 1 8.68 -8.97 -4.21
N PHE A 2 7.84 -8.06 -3.70
CA PHE A 2 8.17 -6.65 -3.52
C PHE A 2 8.90 -6.42 -2.20
N ARG A 3 10.04 -5.73 -2.20
CA ARG A 3 10.85 -5.47 -1.00
C ARG A 3 11.61 -4.15 -1.09
N GLY A 4 11.82 -3.51 0.06
CA GLY A 4 12.70 -2.35 0.20
C GLY A 4 11.98 -1.00 0.17
N VAL A 5 12.70 0.04 0.57
CA VAL A 5 12.24 1.43 0.63
C VAL A 5 12.76 2.18 -0.60
N ASN A 6 11.90 2.90 -1.32
CA ASN A 6 12.31 3.72 -2.46
C ASN A 6 11.72 5.12 -2.33
N GLN A 7 12.56 6.14 -2.47
CA GLN A 7 12.09 7.52 -2.65
C GLN A 7 11.65 7.71 -4.10
N ILE A 8 10.42 8.17 -4.28
CA ILE A 8 9.82 8.43 -5.59
C ILE A 8 9.19 9.82 -5.54
N ASN A 9 9.23 10.55 -6.66
CA ASN A 9 8.51 11.81 -6.74
C ASN A 9 7.19 11.63 -7.49
N LEU A 10 6.13 12.27 -6.99
CA LEU A 10 4.93 12.52 -7.78
C LEU A 10 5.20 13.64 -8.77
N ASP A 11 4.74 13.45 -10.00
CA ASP A 11 4.73 14.52 -10.99
C ASP A 11 3.55 15.48 -10.78
N VAL A 12 3.54 16.59 -11.53
CA VAL A 12 2.49 17.62 -11.45
C VAL A 12 1.07 17.13 -11.76
N LYS A 13 0.94 15.95 -12.39
CA LYS A 13 -0.35 15.32 -12.69
C LYS A 13 -0.74 14.27 -11.63
N GLY A 14 0.07 14.09 -10.59
CA GLY A 14 -0.13 13.06 -9.56
C GLY A 14 0.27 11.67 -10.03
N ARG A 15 1.16 11.55 -11.04
CA ARG A 15 1.66 10.25 -11.49
C ARG A 15 2.92 9.86 -10.72
N MET A 16 2.98 8.59 -10.34
CA MET A 16 4.12 7.97 -9.68
C MET A 16 4.79 6.98 -10.62
N ALA A 17 6.12 7.01 -10.74
CA ALA A 17 6.86 6.01 -11.50
C ALA A 17 7.13 4.76 -10.64
N ILE A 18 6.76 3.58 -11.13
CA ILE A 18 7.19 2.32 -10.54
C ILE A 18 8.68 2.11 -10.83
N PRO A 19 9.52 1.80 -9.83
CA PRO A 19 10.93 1.46 -10.04
C PRO A 19 11.10 0.34 -11.05
N ALA A 20 12.07 0.48 -11.96
CA ALA A 20 12.28 -0.47 -13.07
C ALA A 20 12.35 -1.93 -12.62
N ARG A 21 12.98 -2.19 -11.46
CA ARG A 21 13.13 -3.54 -10.88
C ARG A 21 11.83 -4.27 -10.57
N TYR A 22 10.69 -3.58 -10.48
CA TYR A 22 9.39 -4.20 -10.21
C TYR A 22 8.49 -4.29 -11.43
N ARG A 23 8.81 -3.58 -12.52
CA ARG A 23 7.92 -3.46 -13.69
C ARG A 23 7.69 -4.81 -14.36
N ASP A 24 8.77 -5.54 -14.64
CA ASP A 24 8.68 -6.86 -15.28
C ASP A 24 7.87 -7.83 -14.42
N GLN A 25 8.07 -7.80 -13.10
CA GLN A 25 7.30 -8.64 -12.18
C GLN A 25 5.80 -8.29 -12.22
N ILE A 26 5.45 -7.00 -12.16
CA ILE A 26 4.06 -6.54 -12.23
C ILE A 26 3.44 -6.91 -13.58
N SER A 27 4.15 -6.70 -14.68
CA SER A 27 3.67 -7.04 -16.02
C SER A 27 3.44 -8.54 -16.19
N VAL A 28 4.34 -9.38 -15.68
CA VAL A 28 4.17 -10.85 -15.74
C VAL A 28 3.05 -11.32 -14.81
N GLN A 29 2.91 -10.71 -13.63
CA GLN A 29 1.94 -11.15 -12.62
C GLN A 29 0.51 -10.75 -12.97
N CYS A 30 0.30 -9.48 -13.33
CA CYS A 30 -1.03 -8.90 -13.46
C CYS A 30 -1.18 -7.97 -14.67
N ALA A 31 -0.30 -8.07 -15.68
CA ALA A 31 -0.33 -7.25 -16.89
C ALA A 31 -0.33 -5.73 -16.65
N GLY A 32 0.14 -5.27 -15.47
CA GLY A 32 0.10 -3.85 -15.10
C GLY A 32 -1.19 -3.40 -14.42
N HIS A 33 -2.15 -4.29 -14.21
CA HIS A 33 -3.39 -4.02 -13.48
C HIS A 33 -3.16 -4.11 -11.98
N LEU A 34 -3.41 -3.00 -11.30
CA LEU A 34 -3.17 -2.85 -9.87
C LEU A 34 -4.41 -2.26 -9.21
N VAL A 35 -4.55 -2.49 -7.91
CA VAL A 35 -5.60 -1.87 -7.10
C VAL A 35 -4.96 -1.04 -6.00
N LEU A 36 -5.40 0.20 -5.88
CA LEU A 36 -4.96 1.13 -4.86
C LEU A 36 -6.09 1.39 -3.87
N THR A 37 -5.81 1.27 -2.58
CA THR A 37 -6.75 1.62 -1.51
C THR A 37 -6.04 2.31 -0.35
N ILE A 38 -6.75 2.64 0.72
CA ILE A 38 -6.20 3.22 1.94
C ILE A 38 -5.74 2.14 2.91
N ASP A 39 -4.76 2.49 3.76
CA ASP A 39 -4.52 1.74 4.99
C ASP A 39 -5.44 2.25 6.11
N THR A 40 -5.90 1.35 6.99
CA THR A 40 -6.84 1.67 8.08
C THR A 40 -6.17 2.02 9.40
N GLU A 41 -4.89 1.68 9.55
CA GLU A 41 -4.11 1.92 10.76
C GLU A 41 -3.24 3.18 10.59
N GLU A 42 -2.73 3.40 9.40
CA GLU A 42 -1.82 4.50 9.09
C GLU A 42 -2.28 5.36 7.92
N ARG A 43 -1.76 6.59 7.84
CA ARG A 43 -2.06 7.52 6.73
C ARG A 43 -1.16 7.24 5.52
N CYS A 44 -1.38 6.10 4.89
CA CYS A 44 -0.74 5.69 3.66
C CYS A 44 -1.73 5.00 2.71
N LEU A 45 -1.27 4.70 1.49
CA LEU A 45 -2.02 3.93 0.51
C LEU A 45 -1.42 2.54 0.34
N LEU A 46 -2.27 1.56 0.05
CA LEU A 46 -1.89 0.19 -0.23
C LEU A 46 -2.08 -0.10 -1.71
N LEU A 47 -1.02 -0.54 -2.38
CA LEU A 47 -1.03 -0.88 -3.80
C LEU A 47 -0.80 -2.39 -3.98
N TYR A 48 -1.76 -3.07 -4.58
CA TYR A 48 -1.76 -4.51 -4.81
C TYR A 48 -1.78 -4.84 -6.30
N PRO A 49 -1.10 -5.91 -6.75
CA PRO A 49 -1.51 -6.65 -7.94
C PRO A 49 -3.00 -7.03 -7.84
N ILE A 50 -3.74 -6.94 -8.94
CA ILE A 50 -5.20 -7.20 -8.92
C ILE A 50 -5.54 -8.60 -8.41
N ASP A 51 -4.75 -9.62 -8.77
CA ASP A 51 -4.87 -11.00 -8.31
C ASP A 51 -4.73 -11.14 -6.79
N GLU A 52 -3.87 -10.31 -6.19
CA GLU A 52 -3.70 -10.26 -4.73
C GLU A 52 -4.86 -9.55 -4.05
N TRP A 53 -5.35 -8.47 -4.67
CA TRP A 53 -6.49 -7.72 -4.17
C TRP A 53 -7.78 -8.55 -4.20
N ASP A 54 -8.05 -9.28 -5.27
CA ASP A 54 -9.27 -10.10 -5.41
C ASP A 54 -9.42 -11.11 -4.27
N ILE A 55 -8.30 -11.70 -3.83
CA ILE A 55 -8.28 -12.62 -2.67
C ILE A 55 -8.65 -11.89 -1.37
N ILE A 56 -8.18 -10.65 -1.19
CA ILE A 56 -8.47 -9.83 -0.02
C ILE A 56 -9.93 -9.38 -0.04
N GLN A 57 -10.40 -8.86 -1.18
CA GLN A 57 -11.76 -8.38 -1.35
C GLN A 57 -12.77 -9.50 -1.12
N ALA A 58 -12.54 -10.70 -1.68
CA ALA A 58 -13.40 -11.86 -1.45
C ALA A 58 -13.55 -12.21 0.05
N LYS A 59 -12.49 -12.06 0.85
CA LYS A 59 -12.56 -12.27 2.30
C LYS A 59 -13.35 -11.18 3.01
N ILE A 60 -13.23 -9.93 2.57
CA ILE A 60 -13.99 -8.79 3.12
C ILE A 60 -15.48 -8.95 2.81
N ASP A 61 -15.81 -9.31 1.56
CA ASP A 61 -17.19 -9.49 1.10
C ASP A 61 -17.90 -10.67 1.78
N ALA A 62 -17.13 -11.67 2.25
CA ALA A 62 -17.65 -12.79 3.02
C ALA A 62 -17.99 -12.44 4.49
N LEU A 63 -17.62 -11.24 4.97
CA LEU A 63 -17.90 -10.84 6.35
C LEU A 63 -19.41 -10.60 6.58
N PRO A 64 -19.94 -10.87 7.79
CA PRO A 64 -21.36 -10.66 8.07
C PRO A 64 -21.79 -9.19 7.89
N SER A 65 -22.71 -8.93 6.95
CA SER A 65 -23.18 -7.57 6.63
C SER A 65 -23.87 -6.85 7.80
N LEU A 66 -24.44 -7.61 8.74
CA LEU A 66 -25.05 -7.04 9.95
C LEU A 66 -24.03 -6.56 10.98
N ASN A 67 -22.77 -7.03 10.91
CA ASN A 67 -21.71 -6.57 11.80
C ASN A 67 -21.28 -5.13 11.44
N PRO A 68 -21.43 -4.15 12.36
CA PRO A 68 -21.06 -2.76 12.10
C PRO A 68 -19.58 -2.54 11.80
N VAL A 69 -18.68 -3.35 12.37
CA VAL A 69 -17.23 -3.28 12.12
C VAL A 69 -16.94 -3.74 10.70
N ALA A 70 -17.53 -4.86 10.26
CA ALA A 70 -17.37 -5.38 8.90
C ALA A 70 -17.81 -4.34 7.85
N ARG A 71 -18.97 -3.70 8.05
CA ARG A 71 -19.44 -2.62 7.15
C ARG A 71 -18.49 -1.43 7.10
N ARG A 72 -17.86 -1.06 8.21
CA ARG A 72 -16.87 0.03 8.22
C ARG A 72 -15.63 -0.37 7.43
N LEU A 73 -15.10 -1.58 7.65
CA LEU A 73 -13.96 -2.08 6.89
C LEU A 73 -14.25 -2.16 5.39
N GLN A 74 -15.43 -2.63 4.98
CA GLN A 74 -15.81 -2.66 3.57
C GLN A 74 -15.85 -1.26 2.96
N ARG A 75 -16.38 -0.26 3.66
CA ARG A 75 -16.39 1.14 3.19
C ARG A 75 -14.98 1.74 3.11
N LEU A 76 -14.14 1.45 4.10
CA LEU A 76 -12.78 1.97 4.16
C LEU A 76 -11.89 1.33 3.10
N LEU A 77 -11.84 -0.01 3.04
CA LEU A 77 -10.95 -0.72 2.12
C LEU A 77 -11.54 -0.84 0.71
N VAL A 78 -12.70 -1.50 0.57
CA VAL A 78 -13.30 -1.73 -0.75
C VAL A 78 -13.87 -0.42 -1.33
N GLY A 79 -14.50 0.40 -0.50
CA GLY A 79 -15.06 1.68 -0.94
C GLY A 79 -14.03 2.72 -1.41
N HIS A 80 -12.77 2.63 -0.97
CA HIS A 80 -11.68 3.48 -1.46
C HIS A 80 -10.82 2.79 -2.53
N ALA A 81 -11.06 1.51 -2.82
CA ALA A 81 -10.31 0.79 -3.83
C ALA A 81 -10.53 1.41 -5.21
N SER A 82 -9.45 1.61 -5.94
CA SER A 82 -9.43 2.16 -7.30
C SER A 82 -8.55 1.30 -8.18
N ASP A 83 -9.09 0.85 -9.31
CA ASP A 83 -8.34 0.14 -10.33
C ASP A 83 -7.39 1.10 -11.06
N LEU A 84 -6.13 0.70 -11.19
CA LEU A 84 -5.08 1.46 -11.84
C LEU A 84 -4.40 0.61 -12.91
N ASP A 85 -4.14 1.24 -14.06
CA ASP A 85 -3.33 0.66 -15.11
C ASP A 85 -1.95 1.31 -15.15
N MET A 86 -0.91 0.49 -15.13
CA MET A 86 0.45 0.95 -15.38
C MET A 86 0.63 1.33 -16.85
N ASP A 87 1.01 2.58 -17.11
CA ASP A 87 1.24 3.05 -18.46
C ASP A 87 2.51 2.43 -19.09
N SER A 88 2.69 2.64 -20.41
CA SER A 88 3.85 2.13 -21.15
C SER A 88 5.21 2.64 -20.67
N HIS A 89 5.23 3.68 -19.83
CA HIS A 89 6.44 4.22 -19.20
C HIS A 89 6.63 3.72 -17.75
N GLY A 90 5.76 2.82 -17.28
CA GLY A 90 5.80 2.26 -15.93
C GLY A 90 5.30 3.23 -14.86
N ARG A 91 4.32 4.09 -15.19
CA ARG A 91 3.74 5.05 -14.23
C ARG A 91 2.29 4.71 -13.90
N LEU A 92 1.89 5.12 -12.70
CA LEU A 92 0.51 5.04 -12.21
C LEU A 92 -0.01 6.43 -11.93
N LEU A 93 -1.26 6.71 -12.31
CA LEU A 93 -1.96 7.92 -11.91
C LEU A 93 -2.60 7.71 -10.54
N ILE A 94 -2.17 8.45 -9.53
CA ILE A 94 -2.75 8.33 -8.19
C ILE A 94 -4.00 9.23 -8.10
N PRO A 95 -5.20 8.66 -7.85
CA PRO A 95 -6.44 9.44 -7.75
C PRO A 95 -6.31 10.56 -6.72
N ALA A 96 -6.87 11.74 -7.03
CA ALA A 96 -6.76 12.93 -6.18
C ALA A 96 -7.25 12.67 -4.75
N LEU A 97 -8.42 12.02 -4.59
CA LEU A 97 -8.98 11.69 -3.28
C LEU A 97 -8.06 10.80 -2.43
N LEU A 98 -7.33 9.87 -3.05
CA LEU A 98 -6.38 9.01 -2.34
C LEU A 98 -5.08 9.75 -2.02
N ARG A 99 -4.63 10.65 -2.90
CA ARG A 99 -3.51 11.57 -2.58
C ARG A 99 -3.85 12.44 -1.37
N ASP A 100 -5.03 13.04 -1.37
CA ASP A 100 -5.50 13.90 -0.28
C ASP A 100 -5.61 13.11 1.03
N TYR A 101 -6.16 11.89 0.98
CA TYR A 101 -6.25 11.01 2.16
C TYR A 101 -4.89 10.72 2.81
N ALA A 102 -3.91 10.31 1.99
CA ALA A 102 -2.58 9.92 2.47
C ALA A 102 -1.62 11.10 2.63
N GLY A 103 -2.08 12.33 2.37
CA GLY A 103 -1.27 13.55 2.44
C GLY A 103 -0.11 13.55 1.44
N LEU A 104 -0.26 12.90 0.28
CA LEU A 104 0.82 12.77 -0.69
C LEU A 104 1.09 14.10 -1.41
N ASP A 105 2.29 14.63 -1.22
CA ASP A 105 2.83 15.75 -2.00
C ASP A 105 3.92 15.25 -2.98
N LYS A 106 4.94 16.06 -3.27
CA LYS A 106 5.95 15.76 -4.28
C LYS A 106 6.83 14.58 -3.92
N LYS A 107 7.22 14.42 -2.66
CA LYS A 107 8.17 13.38 -2.22
C LYS A 107 7.43 12.25 -1.52
N THR A 108 7.54 11.05 -2.08
CA THR A 108 6.86 9.88 -1.55
C THR A 108 7.82 8.73 -1.30
N ILE A 109 7.39 7.80 -0.46
CA ILE A 109 8.07 6.54 -0.21
C ILE A 109 7.22 5.40 -0.76
N LEU A 110 7.83 4.57 -1.60
CA LEU A 110 7.29 3.29 -2.03
C LEU A 110 7.97 2.16 -1.24
N LEU A 111 7.23 1.59 -0.29
CA LEU A 111 7.69 0.52 0.59
C LEU A 111 7.16 -0.84 0.10
N GLY A 112 8.05 -1.75 -0.30
CA GLY A 112 7.67 -3.11 -0.70
C GLY A 112 7.53 -4.04 0.50
N GLN A 113 6.36 -4.67 0.65
CA GLN A 113 6.04 -5.59 1.74
C GLN A 113 5.51 -6.94 1.24
N GLY A 114 6.35 -7.62 0.46
CA GLY A 114 6.08 -8.96 -0.04
C GLY A 114 5.10 -8.97 -1.22
N ARG A 115 3.80 -8.94 -0.90
CA ARG A 115 2.67 -9.07 -1.85
C ARG A 115 2.06 -7.72 -2.25
N LYS A 116 2.42 -6.65 -1.55
CA LYS A 116 1.91 -5.29 -1.77
C LYS A 116 3.03 -4.26 -1.70
N PHE A 117 2.69 -3.05 -2.13
CA PHE A 117 3.42 -1.86 -1.74
C PHE A 117 2.58 -1.00 -0.82
N GLU A 118 3.26 -0.19 -0.02
CA GLU A 118 2.68 1.00 0.58
C GLU A 118 3.24 2.24 -0.08
N ILE A 119 2.42 3.28 -0.17
CA ILE A 119 2.77 4.60 -0.69
C ILE A 119 2.51 5.62 0.41
N TRP A 120 3.56 6.30 0.80
CA TRP A 120 3.56 7.27 1.89
C TRP A 120 4.04 8.62 1.41
N ASP A 121 3.60 9.68 2.07
CA ASP A 121 4.37 10.91 2.11
C ASP A 121 5.71 10.67 2.83
N GLU A 122 6.80 11.24 2.32
CA GLU A 122 8.13 11.01 2.88
C GLU A 122 8.27 11.49 4.33
N SER A 123 7.71 12.64 4.66
CA SER A 123 7.75 13.18 6.02
C SER A 123 6.97 12.27 6.96
N ASN A 124 5.75 11.91 6.56
CA ASN A 124 4.88 11.05 7.36
C ASN A 124 5.53 9.70 7.64
N TRP A 125 6.11 9.06 6.61
CA TRP A 125 6.81 7.78 6.79
C TRP A 125 7.99 7.91 7.76
N ASN A 126 8.83 8.94 7.65
CA ASN A 126 9.98 9.09 8.54
C ASN A 126 9.53 9.25 10.00
N THR A 127 8.51 10.06 10.26
CA THR A 127 7.95 10.22 11.61
C THR A 127 7.37 8.91 12.13
N THR A 128 6.58 8.19 11.32
CA THR A 128 5.99 6.90 11.71
C THR A 128 7.05 5.83 11.94
N ARG A 129 8.07 5.73 11.08
CA ARG A 129 9.19 4.80 11.26
C ARG A 129 9.93 5.06 12.56
N ASP A 130 10.25 6.31 12.87
CA ASP A 130 11.00 6.65 14.09
C ASP A 130 10.17 6.36 15.34
N ARG A 131 8.85 6.57 15.29
CA ARG A 131 7.92 6.13 16.33
C ARG A 131 7.93 4.60 16.49
N TYR A 132 7.83 3.84 15.40
CA TYR A 132 7.85 2.38 15.46
C TYR A 132 9.16 1.83 16.04
N LEU A 133 10.31 2.45 15.73
CA LEU A 133 11.59 2.04 16.31
C LEU A 133 11.59 2.21 17.84
N GLN A 134 11.00 3.29 18.36
CA GLN A 134 10.87 3.50 19.80
C GLN A 134 9.91 2.50 20.47
N GLU A 135 8.80 2.17 19.81
CA GLU A 135 7.83 1.19 20.28
C GLU A 135 8.46 -0.22 20.35
N VAL A 136 9.19 -0.63 19.31
CA VAL A 136 9.88 -1.94 19.27
C VAL A 136 10.97 -2.06 20.32
N GLU A 137 11.71 -0.98 20.62
CA GLU A 137 12.69 -0.98 21.71
C GLU A 137 12.03 -1.18 23.10
N GLY A 138 10.76 -0.79 23.26
CA GLY A 138 10.01 -0.86 24.50
C GLY A 138 9.15 -2.12 24.67
N GLU A 139 8.97 -2.94 23.64
CA GLU A 139 8.05 -4.09 23.63
C GLU A 139 8.78 -5.44 23.61
N ALA A 140 8.21 -6.42 24.31
CA ALA A 140 8.67 -7.80 24.20
C ALA A 140 8.25 -8.37 22.84
N LEU A 141 9.21 -8.90 22.07
CA LEU A 141 8.93 -9.54 20.80
C LEU A 141 7.91 -10.70 20.97
N PRO A 142 6.82 -10.73 20.18
CA PRO A 142 5.88 -11.85 20.20
C PRO A 142 6.58 -13.20 19.99
N GLU A 143 6.09 -14.27 20.62
CA GLU A 143 6.66 -15.62 20.49
C GLU A 143 6.79 -16.09 19.04
N ALA A 144 5.86 -15.68 18.17
CA ALA A 144 5.90 -15.96 16.75
C ALA A 144 7.16 -15.40 16.05
N LEU A 145 7.73 -14.29 16.55
CA LEU A 145 8.96 -13.69 16.05
C LEU A 145 10.21 -14.31 16.68
N LEU A 146 10.12 -14.93 17.86
CA LEU A 146 11.27 -15.61 18.50
C LEU A 146 11.79 -16.79 17.67
N ASN A 147 10.92 -17.39 16.85
CA ASN A 147 11.29 -18.48 15.94
C ASN A 147 11.85 -17.98 14.60
N LEU A 148 11.85 -16.67 14.36
CA LEU A 148 12.54 -16.09 13.22
C LEU A 148 14.01 -15.94 13.61
N SER A 149 14.87 -16.73 12.97
CA SER A 149 16.31 -16.49 12.96
C SER A 149 16.55 -15.14 12.26
N LEU A 150 16.58 -14.05 13.03
CA LEU A 150 16.93 -12.71 12.57
C LEU A 150 18.43 -12.47 12.66
#